data_AF-A0AB36Z9W6-F1
#
_entry.id   AF-A0AB36Z9W6-F1
#
_cell.length_a   1.000
_cell.length_b   1.000
_cell.length_c   1.000
_cell.angle_alpha   90.00
_cell.angle_beta   90.00
_cell.angle_gamma   90.00
#
_symmetry.space_group_name_H-M   'P 1'
#
loop_
_entity.id
_entity.type
_entity.pdbx_description
1 polymer ?
#
loop_
_entity_poly.entity_id
_entity_poly.type
_entity_poly.pdbx_seq_one_letter_code
_entity_poly.pdbx_strand_id
1 'polypeptide(L)' 'MVPPLLQYVCPHLSELRGEQYVAQLHKVLAIRSTKKLNLIGYSHGAHAVRYAVGVMPKRTVSVLTVGGANQGTVVVSI' A
#
# COMPACT_ATOMS: atom_id res chain seq x y z
N MET A 1 -7.99 8.75 9.07
CA MET A 1 -8.97 9.00 7.98
C MET A 1 -8.38 10.07 7.09
N VAL A 2 -8.15 9.79 5.81
CA VAL A 2 -7.57 10.81 4.92
C VAL A 2 -8.66 11.78 4.49
N PRO A 3 -8.45 13.11 4.61
CA PRO A 3 -9.40 14.10 4.11
C PRO A 3 -9.73 13.90 2.61
N PRO A 4 -11.02 13.93 2.22
CA PRO A 4 -11.47 13.63 0.86
C PRO A 4 -10.92 14.60 -0.20
N LEU A 5 -10.62 15.84 0.18
CA LEU A 5 -10.03 16.81 -0.75
C LEU A 5 -8.59 16.46 -1.15
N LEU A 6 -7.82 15.82 -0.26
CA LEU A 6 -6.43 15.46 -0.55
C LEU A 6 -6.34 14.36 -1.64
N GLN A 7 -7.34 13.48 -1.70
CA GLN A 7 -7.49 12.48 -2.76
C GLN A 7 -7.66 13.10 -4.14
N TYR A 8 -8.32 14.26 -4.20
CA TYR A 8 -8.61 14.94 -5.45
C TYR A 8 -7.42 15.76 -5.95
N VAL A 9 -6.68 16.38 -5.03
CA VAL A 9 -5.55 17.26 -5.36
C VAL A 9 -4.26 16.47 -5.62
N CYS A 10 -4.03 15.36 -4.91
CA CYS A 10 -2.82 14.55 -5.07
C CYS A 10 -3.12 13.04 -5.01
N PRO A 11 -3.76 12.47 -6.05
CA PRO A 11 -4.19 11.06 -6.05
C PRO A 11 -3.03 10.06 -6.00
N HIS A 12 -1.79 10.51 -6.28
CA HIS A 12 -0.59 9.69 -6.34
C HIS A 12 0.28 9.77 -5.08
N LEU A 13 -0.17 10.47 -4.03
CA LEU A 13 0.55 10.51 -2.77
C LEU A 13 0.63 9.08 -2.17
N SER A 14 1.84 8.60 -1.92
CA SER A 14 2.06 7.21 -1.51
C SER A 14 1.43 6.88 -0.17
N GLU A 15 1.46 7.81 0.78
CA GLU A 15 0.83 7.69 2.09
C GLU A 15 -0.68 7.55 1.98
N LEU A 16 -1.30 8.38 1.11
CA LEU A 16 -2.72 8.32 0.84
C LEU A 16 -3.14 6.98 0.26
N ARG A 17 -2.46 6.53 -0.79
CA ARG A 17 -2.72 5.20 -1.38
C ARG A 17 -2.46 4.07 -0.37
N GLY A 18 -1.49 4.24 0.52
CA GLY A 18 -1.20 3.33 1.62
C GLY A 18 -2.37 3.17 2.59
N GLU A 19 -2.95 4.28 3.06
CA GLU A 19 -4.13 4.29 3.93
C GLU A 19 -5.35 3.64 3.28
N GLN A 20 -5.60 3.97 2.00
CA GLN A 20 -6.69 3.35 1.24
C GLN A 20 -6.49 1.85 1.10
N TYR A 21 -5.26 1.42 0.83
CA TYR A 21 -4.91 0.01 0.71
C TYR A 21 -5.08 -0.73 2.03
N VAL A 22 -4.65 -0.15 3.16
CA VAL A 22 -4.88 -0.70 4.51
C VAL A 22 -6.37 -0.91 4.79
N ALA A 23 -7.22 0.06 4.45
CA ALA A 23 -8.67 -0.08 4.59
C ALA A 23 -9.23 -1.22 3.74
N GLN A 24 -8.72 -1.41 2.52
CA GLN A 24 -9.10 -2.55 1.67
C GLN A 24 -8.63 -3.88 2.28
N LEU A 25 -7.42 -3.96 2.82
CA LEU A 25 -6.91 -5.17 3.47
C LEU A 25 -7.76 -5.58 4.68
N HIS A 26 -8.25 -4.61 5.46
CA HIS A 26 -9.19 -4.89 6.55
C HIS A 26 -10.49 -5.52 6.06
N LYS A 27 -11.04 -5.06 4.93
CA LYS A 27 -12.22 -5.69 4.30
C LYS A 27 -11.90 -7.11 3.85
N VAL A 28 -10.74 -7.34 3.24
CA VAL A 28 -10.31 -8.69 2.79
C VAL A 28 -10.16 -9.64 3.98
N LEU A 29 -9.53 -9.20 5.08
CA LEU A 29 -9.39 -9.99 6.30
C LEU A 29 -10.77 -10.36 6.90
N ALA A 30 -11.71 -9.41 6.88
CA ALA A 30 -13.08 -9.64 7.35
C ALA A 30 -13.83 -10.67 6.47
N ILE A 31 -13.68 -10.60 5.15
CA ILE A 31 -14.34 -11.52 4.21
C ILE A 31 -13.73 -12.93 4.27
N ARG A 32 -12.40 -13.03 4.26
CA ARG A 32 -11.70 -14.33 4.17
C ARG A 32 -11.55 -15.05 5.51
N SER A 33 -11.91 -14.42 6.63
CA SER A 33 -11.71 -14.92 8.00
C SER A 33 -10.26 -15.38 8.29
N THR A 34 -9.28 -14.80 7.59
CA THR A 34 -7.86 -15.07 7.83
C THR A 34 -7.28 -14.02 8.79
N LYS A 35 -6.26 -14.40 9.55
CA LYS A 35 -5.58 -13.48 10.48
C LYS A 35 -4.40 -12.74 9.84
N LYS A 36 -3.86 -13.27 8.74
CA LYS A 36 -2.68 -12.73 8.07
C LYS A 36 -2.79 -12.79 6.54
N LEU A 37 -1.96 -12.00 5.85
CA LEU A 37 -1.93 -11.85 4.40
C LEU A 37 -0.51 -11.96 3.85
N ASN A 38 -0.39 -12.38 2.59
CA ASN A 38 0.80 -12.21 1.76
C ASN A 38 0.54 -11.06 0.79
N LEU A 39 1.40 -10.04 0.80
CA LEU A 39 1.20 -8.83 -0.02
C LEU A 39 2.11 -8.85 -1.24
N ILE A 40 1.56 -8.54 -2.41
CA ILE A 40 2.33 -8.42 -3.67
C ILE A 40 2.08 -7.03 -4.25
N GLY A 41 3.15 -6.24 -4.40
CA GLY A 41 3.10 -4.89 -4.95
C GLY A 41 3.83 -4.78 -6.28
N TYR A 42 3.14 -4.38 -7.34
CA TYR A 42 3.72 -4.16 -8.68
C TYR A 42 3.99 -2.68 -8.93
N SER A 43 5.17 -2.34 -9.47
CA SER A 43 5.55 -0.95 -9.81
C SER A 43 5.34 -0.01 -8.61
N HIS A 44 4.56 1.07 -8.76
CA HIS A 44 4.25 2.00 -7.67
C HIS A 44 3.47 1.35 -6.50
N GLY A 45 2.80 0.22 -6.73
CA GLY A 45 2.15 -0.58 -5.68
C GLY A 45 3.12 -1.10 -4.61
N ALA A 46 4.43 -1.14 -4.90
CA ALA A 46 5.45 -1.47 -3.92
C ALA A 46 5.43 -0.53 -2.69
N HIS A 47 5.12 0.76 -2.87
CA HIS A 47 5.01 1.70 -1.76
C HIS A 47 3.79 1.42 -0.87
N ALA A 48 2.65 1.06 -1.48
CA ALA A 48 1.44 0.74 -0.74
C ALA A 48 1.59 -0.52 0.12
N VAL A 49 2.23 -1.58 -0.41
CA VAL A 49 2.47 -2.80 0.38
C VAL A 49 3.48 -2.58 1.51
N ARG A 50 4.51 -1.76 1.29
CA ARG A 50 5.47 -1.37 2.34
C ARG A 50 4.80 -0.53 3.44
N TYR A 51 3.96 0.41 3.04
CA TYR A 51 3.16 1.20 3.96
C TYR A 51 2.26 0.31 4.83
N ALA A 52 1.52 -0.62 4.21
CA ALA A 52 0.65 -1.55 4.92
C ALA A 52 1.42 -2.41 5.93
N VAL A 53 2.62 -2.88 5.60
CA VAL A 53 3.45 -3.64 6.56
C VAL A 53 3.94 -2.78 7.73
N GLY A 54 4.23 -1.50 7.49
CA GLY A 54 4.54 -0.56 8.57
C GLY A 54 3.37 -0.38 9.54
N VAL A 55 2.14 -0.29 9.01
CA VAL A 55 0.91 -0.06 9.81
C VAL A 55 0.39 -1.33 10.49
N MET A 56 0.43 -2.48 9.82
CA MET A 56 -0.16 -3.73 10.32
C MET A 56 0.80 -4.93 10.30
N PRO A 57 2.02 -4.83 10.88
CA PRO A 57 3.06 -5.85 10.73
C PRO A 57 2.63 -7.24 11.22
N LYS A 58 1.83 -7.32 12.29
CA LYS A 58 1.33 -8.60 12.85
C LYS A 58 0.35 -9.33 11.93
N ARG A 59 -0.23 -8.63 10.93
CA ARG A 59 -1.20 -9.15 9.96
C ARG A 59 -0.56 -9.46 8.61
N THR A 60 0.74 -9.28 8.45
CA THR A 60 1.47 -9.62 7.22
C THR A 60 2.41 -10.79 7.48
N VAL A 61 2.40 -11.77 6.57
CA VAL A 61 3.32 -12.92 6.58
C VAL A 61 4.53 -12.62 5.71
N SER A 62 4.30 -12.16 4.49
CA SER A 62 5.34 -11.86 3.51
C SER A 62 4.96 -10.67 2.63
N VAL A 63 5.99 -10.06 2.06
CA VAL A 63 5.87 -8.98 1.07
C VAL A 63 6.74 -9.32 -0.11
N LEU A 64 6.17 -9.24 -1.31
CA LEU A 64 6.92 -9.32 -2.57
C LEU A 64 6.66 -8.04 -3.38
N THR A 65 7.72 -7.45 -3.90
CA THR A 65 7.61 -6.32 -4.84
C THR A 65 8.12 -6.73 -6.21
N VAL A 66 7.35 -6.45 -7.27
CA VAL A 66 7.70 -6.77 -8.65
C VAL A 66 7.89 -5.46 -9.42
N GLY A 67 9.12 -5.20 -9.88
CA GLY A 67 9.45 -3.97 -10.61
C GLY A 67 9.18 -2.68 -9.84
N GLY A 68 9.22 -2.72 -8.50
CA GLY A 68 8.88 -1.59 -7.65
C GLY A 68 9.98 -0.53 -7.54
N ALA A 69 9.63 0.75 -7.65
CA ALA A 69 10.54 1.89 -7.49
C ALA A 69 10.87 2.19 -6.01
N ASN A 70 11.36 1.19 -5.29
CA ASN A 70 11.58 1.23 -3.83
C ASN A 70 12.54 2.32 -3.35
N GLN A 71 13.37 2.85 -4.25
CA GLN A 71 14.36 3.91 -4.03
C GLN A 71 14.10 5.12 -4.93
N GLY A 72 12.90 5.24 -5.51
CA GLY A 72 12.61 6.20 -6.56
C GLY A 72 13.01 5.68 -7.95
N THR A 73 12.84 6.53 -8.96
CA THR A 73 13.17 6.24 -10.36
C THR A 73 13.69 7.50 -11.05
N VAL A 74 14.73 7.34 -11.87
CA VAL A 74 15.29 8.43 -12.68
C VAL A 74 14.34 8.87 -13.80
N VAL A 75 13.40 8.01 -14.21
CA VAL A 75 12.44 8.31 -15.29
C VAL A 75 11.48 9.45 -14.92
N VAL A 76 11.24 9.65 -13.63
CA VAL A 76 10.34 10.70 -13.10
C VAL A 76 11.13 11.78 -12.34
N SER A 77 12.46 11.76 -12.44
CA SER A 77 13.30 12.82 -11.88
C SER A 77 13.31 14.00 -12.85
N ILE A 78 12.63 15.09 -12.48
CA ILE A 78 12.72 16.39 -13.17
C ILE A 78 13.75 17.28 -12.50
#